data_AF-A0A1X7V4W0-F1
#
_entry.id   AF-A0A1X7V4W0-F1
#
_cell.length_a   1.000
_cell.length_b   1.000
_cell.length_c   1.000
_cell.angle_alpha   90.00
_cell.angle_beta   90.00
_cell.angle_gamma   90.00
#
_symmetry.space_group_name_H-M   'P 1'
#
loop_
_entity.id
_entity.type
_entity.pdbx_description
1 polymer ?
#
loop_
_entity_poly.entity_id
_entity_poly.type
_entity_poly.pdbx_seq_one_letter_code
_entity_poly.pdbx_strand_id
1 'polypeptide(L)'
;MDNLIYALSMNSFRVLVAYVGSIMYHENKVDDMCKIMEHHKYVPTVKRVRKETFGSGESIEIPVADMWLTLFGDQLTVAHARGATAIRHGHELPEEQLKGLIPVLEDWHTRMTLIKVIWTRLFKEKSSQDKGTLYDLIHRTAVPSDPQKNMQATKDLFQIVLNAHIIAAAQQIIGQNVTDTLASVARLIVNKYIRFDASSNENDDMIHNYACEVITLGMIWANYYDAIHEGNGHRIMQILKYLLVIF
;
A
#
# COMPACT_ATOMS: atom_id res chain seq x y z
N MET A 1 -24.90 -25.05 -21.60
CA MET A 1 -26.06 -24.23 -21.95
C MET A 1 -26.67 -23.69 -20.66
N ASP A 2 -26.98 -22.42 -20.37
CA ASP A 2 -26.62 -21.07 -20.90
C ASP A 2 -27.21 -20.01 -19.91
N ASN A 3 -26.76 -18.74 -19.78
CA ASN A 3 -25.69 -18.00 -20.47
C ASN A 3 -25.07 -16.85 -19.59
N LEU A 4 -24.24 -16.02 -20.23
CA LEU A 4 -23.59 -14.75 -19.81
C LEU A 4 -24.48 -13.68 -19.10
N ILE A 5 -24.00 -12.88 -18.10
CA ILE A 5 -23.12 -11.67 -18.07
C ILE A 5 -23.79 -10.33 -18.52
N TYR A 6 -23.38 -9.22 -17.87
CA TYR A 6 -23.59 -7.75 -18.11
C TYR A 6 -24.73 -7.05 -17.30
N ALA A 7 -24.64 -5.78 -16.88
CA ALA A 7 -23.52 -4.87 -16.51
C ALA A 7 -24.03 -3.48 -16.00
N LEU A 8 -23.14 -2.68 -15.38
CA LEU A 8 -23.13 -1.20 -15.26
C LEU A 8 -24.26 -0.46 -14.49
N SER A 9 -23.91 0.40 -13.52
CA SER A 9 -23.89 1.88 -13.72
C SER A 9 -23.69 2.72 -12.42
N MET A 10 -22.59 3.50 -12.39
CA MET A 10 -22.37 4.86 -11.85
C MET A 10 -22.97 5.43 -10.52
N ASN A 11 -22.10 6.21 -9.87
CA ASN A 11 -22.33 7.45 -9.08
C ASN A 11 -23.05 7.39 -7.72
N SER A 12 -22.30 7.64 -6.62
CA SER A 12 -22.19 8.99 -6.01
C SER A 12 -21.38 8.94 -4.69
N PHE A 13 -20.69 10.03 -4.35
CA PHE A 13 -19.98 10.19 -3.07
C PHE A 13 -20.98 10.30 -1.90
N ARG A 14 -20.83 9.43 -0.89
CA ARG A 14 -21.14 9.71 0.53
C ARG A 14 -20.47 8.66 1.43
N VAL A 15 -20.06 9.09 2.62
CA VAL A 15 -19.32 8.34 3.65
C VAL A 15 -19.71 6.86 3.70
N LEU A 16 -18.77 5.98 3.37
CA LEU A 16 -19.01 4.55 3.29
C LEU A 16 -18.98 3.92 4.68
N VAL A 17 -20.17 3.56 5.17
CA VAL A 17 -20.36 2.68 6.33
C VAL A 17 -19.65 1.35 6.03
N ALA A 18 -18.74 0.91 6.90
CA ALA A 18 -18.06 -0.36 6.77
C ALA A 18 -19.06 -1.52 6.96
N TYR A 19 -19.47 -2.17 5.86
CA TYR A 19 -20.42 -3.27 5.89
C TYR A 19 -19.72 -4.61 6.21
N VAL A 20 -19.45 -4.84 7.49
CA VAL A 20 -19.34 -6.20 8.05
C VAL A 20 -20.64 -6.51 8.78
N GLY A 21 -21.68 -6.87 8.01
CA GLY A 21 -22.93 -7.42 8.55
C GLY A 21 -23.78 -6.49 9.42
N SER A 22 -24.34 -5.43 8.82
CA SER A 22 -25.52 -4.71 9.36
C SER A 22 -25.46 -4.26 10.83
N ILE A 23 -24.45 -3.46 11.20
CA ILE A 23 -24.39 -2.81 12.51
C ILE A 23 -24.01 -1.33 12.36
N MET A 24 -24.74 -0.45 13.03
CA MET A 24 -24.48 0.99 13.02
C MET A 24 -23.64 1.40 14.24
N TYR A 25 -22.33 1.21 14.15
CA TYR A 25 -21.35 1.69 15.13
C TYR A 25 -20.42 2.70 14.47
N HIS A 26 -20.01 3.75 15.21
CA HIS A 26 -19.11 4.77 14.69
C HIS A 26 -17.66 4.48 15.08
N GLU A 27 -16.80 4.18 14.09
CA GLU A 27 -15.34 4.02 14.27
C GLU A 27 -14.67 5.22 14.96
N ASN A 28 -15.26 6.42 14.89
CA ASN A 28 -14.78 7.63 15.56
C ASN A 28 -15.04 7.69 17.08
N LYS A 29 -15.82 6.76 17.64
CA LYS A 29 -16.07 6.65 19.08
C LYS A 29 -15.40 5.39 19.60
N VAL A 30 -14.52 5.54 20.58
CA VAL A 30 -13.74 4.41 21.16
C VAL A 30 -14.65 3.28 21.68
N ASP A 31 -15.75 3.61 22.34
CA ASP A 31 -16.74 2.64 22.85
C ASP A 31 -17.44 1.86 21.72
N ASP A 32 -17.76 2.52 20.61
CA ASP A 32 -18.32 1.85 19.42
C ASP A 32 -17.25 1.05 18.67
N MET A 33 -15.99 1.51 18.66
CA MET A 33 -14.87 0.76 18.09
C MET A 33 -14.58 -0.52 18.86
N CYS A 34 -14.69 -0.52 20.19
CA CYS A 34 -14.64 -1.74 21.01
C CYS A 34 -15.72 -2.74 20.59
N LYS A 35 -16.96 -2.30 20.35
CA LYS A 35 -18.08 -3.15 19.90
C LYS A 35 -17.90 -3.67 18.47
N ILE A 36 -17.30 -2.88 17.58
CA ILE A 36 -16.89 -3.32 16.24
C ILE A 36 -15.85 -4.44 16.38
N MET A 37 -14.82 -4.23 17.21
CA MET A 37 -13.75 -5.20 17.43
C MET A 37 -14.24 -6.51 18.10
N GLU A 38 -15.23 -6.44 19.00
CA GLU A 38 -15.90 -7.60 19.60
C GLU A 38 -16.74 -8.43 18.61
N HIS A 39 -17.27 -7.82 17.55
CA HIS A 39 -18.17 -8.53 16.63
C HIS A 39 -17.47 -9.60 15.76
N HIS A 40 -16.15 -9.71 15.87
CA HIS A 40 -15.32 -10.71 15.19
C HIS A 40 -15.42 -12.13 15.80
N LYS A 41 -16.44 -12.40 16.62
CA LYS A 41 -16.86 -13.74 17.10
C LYS A 41 -17.06 -14.81 16.01
N TYR A 42 -17.09 -14.41 14.73
CA TYR A 42 -17.18 -15.30 13.57
C TYR A 42 -15.81 -15.68 12.96
N VAL A 43 -14.71 -15.14 13.49
CA VAL A 43 -13.35 -15.50 13.07
C VAL A 43 -12.97 -16.86 13.64
N PRO A 44 -12.30 -17.74 12.86
CA PRO A 44 -11.75 -18.99 13.38
C PRO A 44 -10.71 -18.74 14.49
N THR A 45 -11.08 -19.04 15.73
CA THR A 45 -10.21 -18.88 16.91
C THR A 45 -9.54 -20.20 17.27
N VAL A 46 -8.21 -20.23 17.31
CA VAL A 46 -7.45 -21.42 17.77
C VAL A 46 -7.21 -21.29 19.27
N LYS A 47 -7.97 -22.04 20.08
CA LYS A 47 -7.76 -22.09 21.53
C LYS A 47 -6.63 -23.07 21.86
N ARG A 48 -5.59 -22.59 22.54
CA ARG A 48 -4.46 -23.36 23.08
C ARG A 48 -4.39 -23.17 24.59
N VAL A 49 -3.86 -24.15 25.31
CA VAL A 49 -3.58 -24.02 26.75
C VAL A 49 -2.08 -23.86 26.94
N ARG A 50 -1.65 -22.75 27.56
CA ARG A 50 -0.26 -22.55 27.96
C ARG A 50 -0.14 -22.89 29.44
N LYS A 51 0.81 -23.76 29.78
CA LYS A 51 1.17 -24.04 31.17
C LYS A 51 2.32 -23.13 31.55
N GLU A 52 2.14 -22.31 32.59
CA GLU A 52 3.21 -21.52 33.18
C GLU A 52 3.46 -22.04 34.60
N THR A 53 4.71 -22.44 34.85
CA THR A 53 5.19 -22.89 36.17
C THR A 53 5.82 -21.72 36.90
N PHE A 54 5.28 -21.38 38.07
CA PHE A 54 5.89 -20.41 38.97
C PHE A 54 7.02 -21.06 39.78
N GLY A 55 7.91 -20.24 40.35
CA GLY A 55 9.03 -20.72 41.18
C GLY A 55 8.63 -21.49 42.44
N SER A 56 7.34 -21.50 42.80
CA SER A 56 6.74 -22.31 43.86
C SER A 56 6.44 -23.77 43.46
N GLY A 57 6.56 -24.12 42.18
CA GLY A 57 6.17 -25.43 41.65
C GLY A 57 4.68 -25.57 41.31
N GLU A 58 3.85 -24.55 41.56
CA GLU A 58 2.48 -24.50 41.05
C GLU A 58 2.47 -24.18 39.54
N SER A 59 1.66 -24.93 38.79
CA SER A 59 1.45 -24.75 37.35
C SER A 59 0.03 -24.29 37.09
N ILE A 60 -0.15 -23.11 36.50
CA ILE A 60 -1.47 -22.60 36.11
C ILE A 60 -1.69 -22.88 34.62
N GLU A 61 -2.87 -23.39 34.27
CA GLU A 61 -3.32 -23.57 32.89
C GLU A 61 -4.00 -22.29 32.41
N ILE A 62 -3.29 -21.51 31.58
CA ILE A 62 -3.81 -20.26 31.01
C ILE A 62 -4.41 -20.57 29.62
N PRO A 63 -5.71 -20.32 29.39
CA PRO A 63 -6.30 -20.43 28.07
C PRO A 63 -5.83 -19.26 27.19
N VAL A 64 -5.08 -19.58 26.14
CA VAL A 64 -4.62 -18.64 25.12
C VAL A 64 -5.47 -18.80 23.86
N ALA A 65 -6.29 -17.80 23.56
CA ALA A 65 -6.96 -17.71 22.27
C ALA A 65 -6.01 -17.03 21.26
N ASP A 66 -5.46 -17.81 20.33
CA ASP A 66 -4.77 -17.29 19.15
C ASP A 66 -5.84 -16.91 18.11
N MET A 67 -6.43 -15.71 18.24
CA MET A 67 -7.24 -15.11 17.18
C MET A 67 -6.30 -14.42 16.19
N TRP A 68 -6.50 -14.61 14.89
CA TRP A 68 -5.74 -13.91 13.86
C TRP A 68 -6.73 -13.24 12.92
N LEU A 69 -6.98 -11.95 13.14
CA LEU A 69 -7.76 -11.16 12.21
C LEU A 69 -7.09 -9.84 11.89
N THR A 70 -6.92 -9.62 10.59
CA THR A 70 -6.50 -8.34 10.02
C THR A 70 -7.69 -7.38 9.98
N LEU A 71 -7.64 -6.30 10.75
CA LEU A 71 -8.64 -5.24 10.69
C LEU A 71 -8.15 -4.16 9.72
N PHE A 72 -8.83 -4.04 8.59
CA PHE A 72 -8.51 -3.12 7.51
C PHE A 72 -9.21 -1.77 7.73
N GLY A 73 -8.48 -0.66 7.64
CA GLY A 73 -9.04 0.69 7.80
C GLY A 73 -8.03 1.80 7.52
N ASP A 74 -8.47 3.05 7.57
CA ASP A 74 -7.59 4.20 7.34
C ASP A 74 -6.67 4.50 8.55
N GLN A 75 -5.87 5.58 8.48
CA GLN A 75 -4.97 5.94 9.59
C GLN A 75 -5.72 6.21 10.91
N LEU A 76 -6.94 6.72 10.84
CA LEU A 76 -7.78 7.03 12.01
C LEU A 76 -8.41 5.75 12.56
N THR A 77 -8.96 4.87 11.71
CA THR A 77 -9.45 3.54 12.11
C THR A 77 -8.36 2.72 12.81
N VAL A 78 -7.14 2.71 12.25
CA VAL A 78 -5.98 2.02 12.86
C VAL A 78 -5.56 2.65 14.19
N ALA A 79 -5.58 3.99 14.30
CA ALA A 79 -5.28 4.68 15.56
C ALA A 79 -6.31 4.36 16.65
N HIS A 80 -7.60 4.35 16.30
CA HIS A 80 -8.68 3.99 17.24
C HIS A 80 -8.65 2.52 17.63
N ALA A 81 -8.35 1.60 16.70
CA ALA A 81 -8.15 0.18 17.01
C ALA A 81 -7.01 -0.02 18.02
N ARG A 82 -5.87 0.64 17.83
CA ARG A 82 -4.74 0.62 18.78
C ARG A 82 -5.12 1.22 20.13
N GLY A 83 -5.90 2.30 20.15
CA GLY A 83 -6.43 2.90 21.37
C GLY A 83 -7.35 1.95 22.15
N ALA A 84 -8.26 1.26 21.45
CA ALA A 84 -9.14 0.26 22.04
C ALA A 84 -8.35 -0.92 22.64
N THR A 85 -7.37 -1.48 21.93
CA THR A 85 -6.47 -2.52 22.46
C THR A 85 -5.67 -2.04 23.67
N ALA A 86 -5.19 -0.79 23.67
CA ALA A 86 -4.44 -0.22 24.78
C ALA A 86 -5.29 -0.05 26.05
N ILE A 87 -6.54 0.44 25.91
CA ILE A 87 -7.49 0.57 27.02
C ILE A 87 -7.82 -0.80 27.61
N ARG A 88 -7.98 -1.82 26.75
CA ARG A 88 -8.38 -3.17 27.19
C ARG A 88 -7.22 -4.06 27.62
N HIS A 89 -5.99 -3.56 27.60
CA HIS A 89 -4.80 -4.31 28.02
C HIS A 89 -4.88 -4.82 29.47
N GLY A 90 -5.65 -4.17 30.34
CA GLY A 90 -5.87 -4.56 31.73
C GLY A 90 -6.91 -5.66 31.98
N HIS A 91 -7.60 -6.18 30.95
CA HIS A 91 -8.51 -7.31 31.11
C HIS A 91 -7.76 -8.63 31.34
N GLU A 92 -8.40 -9.61 32.00
CA GLU A 92 -7.75 -10.90 32.31
C GLU A 92 -7.75 -11.88 31.13
N LEU A 93 -8.80 -11.87 30.30
CA LEU A 93 -8.96 -12.82 29.20
C LEU A 93 -8.38 -12.27 27.88
N PRO A 94 -7.64 -13.07 27.07
CA PRO A 94 -7.12 -12.64 25.77
C PRO A 94 -8.20 -12.16 24.79
N GLU A 95 -9.39 -12.75 24.86
CA GLU A 95 -10.56 -12.37 24.05
C GLU A 95 -11.06 -10.96 24.42
N GLU A 96 -11.07 -10.61 25.72
CA GLU A 96 -11.43 -9.27 26.21
C GLU A 96 -10.35 -8.22 25.98
N GLN A 97 -9.07 -8.63 26.03
CA GLN A 97 -7.91 -7.81 25.67
C GLN A 97 -7.87 -7.45 24.17
N LEU A 98 -8.79 -7.98 23.34
CA LEU A 98 -8.79 -7.86 21.87
C LEU A 98 -7.47 -8.36 21.25
N LYS A 99 -6.83 -9.34 21.91
CA LYS A 99 -5.51 -9.85 21.55
C LYS A 99 -5.59 -10.68 20.27
N GLY A 100 -4.74 -10.36 19.29
CA GLY A 100 -4.72 -11.04 17.99
C GLY A 100 -5.48 -10.32 16.86
N LEU A 101 -6.16 -9.21 17.16
CA LEU A 101 -6.56 -8.23 16.14
C LEU A 101 -5.34 -7.42 15.70
N ILE A 102 -4.98 -7.51 14.43
CA ILE A 102 -3.87 -6.76 13.83
C ILE A 102 -4.47 -5.67 12.93
N PRO A 103 -4.54 -4.40 13.38
CA PRO A 103 -5.03 -3.32 12.54
C PRO A 103 -3.98 -3.00 11.46
N VAL A 104 -4.36 -3.21 10.19
CA VAL A 104 -3.53 -2.95 9.01
C VAL A 104 -4.04 -1.69 8.31
N LEU A 105 -3.08 -0.84 7.96
CA LEU A 105 -3.33 0.45 7.34
C LEU A 105 -3.65 0.31 5.85
N GLU A 106 -4.89 0.58 5.50
CA GLU A 106 -5.38 0.69 4.12
C GLU A 106 -5.41 2.17 3.71
N ASP A 107 -4.24 2.82 3.62
CA ASP A 107 -4.17 4.24 3.25
C ASP A 107 -4.47 4.47 1.76
N TRP A 108 -5.75 4.39 1.40
CA TRP A 108 -6.24 4.62 0.04
C TRP A 108 -6.09 6.09 -0.37
N HIS A 109 -6.25 7.04 0.55
CA HIS A 109 -6.19 8.47 0.25
C HIS A 109 -4.76 8.93 -0.09
N THR A 110 -3.75 8.46 0.64
CA THR A 110 -2.35 8.76 0.29
C THR A 110 -1.93 8.00 -0.97
N ARG A 111 -2.34 6.73 -1.15
CA ARG A 111 -2.15 5.99 -2.43
C ARG A 111 -2.73 6.78 -3.62
N MET A 112 -3.95 7.31 -3.47
CA MET A 112 -4.61 8.14 -4.49
C MET A 112 -3.88 9.46 -4.76
N THR A 113 -3.45 10.15 -3.71
CA THR A 113 -2.71 11.43 -3.83
C THR A 113 -1.37 11.22 -4.53
N LEU A 114 -0.64 10.16 -4.17
CA LEU A 114 0.64 9.83 -4.77
C LEU A 114 0.50 9.45 -6.25
N ILE A 115 -0.42 8.56 -6.60
CA ILE A 115 -0.59 8.17 -8.01
C ILE A 115 -1.07 9.35 -8.87
N LYS A 116 -1.86 10.29 -8.31
CA LYS A 116 -2.24 11.54 -8.97
C LYS A 116 -1.03 12.38 -9.37
N VAL A 117 -0.09 12.61 -8.46
CA VAL A 117 1.10 13.43 -8.76
C VAL A 117 2.03 12.72 -9.75
N ILE A 118 2.20 11.40 -9.61
CA ILE A 118 2.92 10.60 -10.61
C ILE A 118 2.29 10.77 -12.00
N TRP A 119 0.96 10.70 -12.08
CA TRP A 119 0.22 10.98 -13.32
C TRP A 119 0.47 12.41 -13.81
N THR A 120 0.32 13.44 -12.97
CA THR A 120 0.51 14.85 -13.38
C THR A 120 1.92 15.13 -13.92
N ARG A 121 2.96 14.45 -13.43
CA ARG A 121 4.34 14.62 -13.92
C ARG A 121 4.61 13.86 -15.23
N LEU A 122 4.12 12.62 -15.34
CA LEU A 122 4.46 11.69 -16.44
C LEU A 122 3.42 11.67 -17.58
N PHE A 123 2.15 11.93 -17.29
CA PHE A 123 1.03 11.93 -18.24
C PHE A 123 0.78 13.33 -18.79
N LYS A 124 1.53 13.71 -19.83
CA LYS A 124 1.41 15.00 -20.51
C LYS A 124 0.81 14.79 -21.90
N GLU A 125 -0.31 15.44 -22.22
CA GLU A 125 -1.00 15.29 -23.52
C GLU A 125 -0.13 15.63 -24.73
N LYS A 126 0.87 16.52 -24.52
CA LYS A 126 1.86 16.90 -25.52
C LYS A 126 2.79 15.75 -25.93
N SER A 127 2.94 14.70 -25.11
CA SER A 127 3.79 13.54 -25.41
C SER A 127 3.07 12.45 -26.23
N SER A 128 1.92 12.78 -26.86
CA SER A 128 1.16 11.87 -27.71
C SER A 128 1.89 11.38 -28.98
N GLN A 129 3.00 12.03 -29.34
CA GLN A 129 3.87 11.62 -30.45
C GLN A 129 5.13 10.88 -29.94
N ASP A 130 5.39 10.91 -28.64
CA ASP A 130 6.56 10.34 -27.99
C ASP A 130 6.28 8.90 -27.57
N LYS A 131 6.76 7.95 -28.38
CA LYS A 131 6.51 6.52 -28.20
C LYS A 131 7.02 6.00 -26.86
N GLY A 132 6.21 5.20 -26.19
CA GLY A 132 6.55 4.60 -24.89
C GLY A 132 6.36 5.53 -23.68
N THR A 133 5.89 6.77 -23.88
CA THR A 133 5.43 7.61 -22.77
C THR A 133 4.12 7.06 -22.17
N LEU A 134 3.79 7.47 -20.95
CA LEU A 134 2.57 7.01 -20.27
C LEU A 134 1.31 7.35 -21.08
N TYR A 135 1.34 8.46 -21.83
CA TYR A 135 0.24 8.92 -22.67
C TYR A 135 0.02 8.04 -23.91
N ASP A 136 1.09 7.72 -24.65
CA ASP A 136 1.06 6.79 -25.80
C ASP A 136 0.51 5.40 -25.41
N LEU A 137 0.78 4.96 -24.18
CA LEU A 137 0.35 3.65 -23.68
C LEU A 137 -1.10 3.58 -23.16
N ILE A 138 -1.86 4.69 -23.18
CA ILE A 138 -3.29 4.74 -22.76
C ILE A 138 -4.27 4.11 -23.77
N HIS A 139 -3.80 3.60 -24.91
CA HIS A 139 -4.65 2.79 -25.82
C HIS A 139 -5.32 1.56 -25.17
N ARG A 140 -4.96 1.20 -23.93
CA ARG A 140 -5.78 0.36 -23.05
C ARG A 140 -7.07 1.09 -22.62
N THR A 141 -8.18 0.76 -23.28
CA THR A 141 -9.54 1.32 -23.10
C THR A 141 -10.12 1.35 -21.67
N ALA A 142 -9.47 0.73 -20.69
CA ALA A 142 -9.88 0.72 -19.28
C ALA A 142 -9.21 1.79 -18.40
N VAL A 143 -8.20 2.51 -18.91
CA VAL A 143 -7.42 3.49 -18.11
C VAL A 143 -7.95 4.92 -18.36
N PRO A 144 -8.49 5.61 -17.33
CA PRO A 144 -8.95 6.98 -17.45
C PRO A 144 -7.78 7.98 -17.42
N SER A 145 -8.00 9.17 -17.99
CA SER A 145 -7.07 10.30 -17.89
C SER A 145 -6.91 10.84 -16.46
N ASP A 146 -7.98 10.80 -15.67
CA ASP A 146 -7.96 11.07 -14.23
C ASP A 146 -7.86 9.75 -13.44
N PRO A 147 -6.74 9.50 -12.74
CA PRO A 147 -6.52 8.25 -12.01
C PRO A 147 -7.52 8.02 -10.87
N GLN A 148 -8.26 9.05 -10.41
CA GLN A 148 -9.30 8.87 -9.40
C GLN A 148 -10.48 8.02 -9.90
N LYS A 149 -10.77 8.05 -11.20
CA LYS A 149 -11.91 7.34 -11.79
C LYS A 149 -11.73 5.83 -11.80
N ASN A 150 -10.49 5.35 -11.90
CA ASN A 150 -10.15 3.92 -11.83
C ASN A 150 -8.69 3.74 -11.41
N MET A 151 -8.43 3.91 -10.10
CA MET A 151 -7.09 3.79 -9.52
C MET A 151 -6.42 2.45 -9.81
N GLN A 152 -7.21 1.37 -9.89
CA GLN A 152 -6.67 0.03 -10.09
C GLN A 152 -6.10 -0.14 -11.50
N ALA A 153 -6.85 0.21 -12.55
CA ALA A 153 -6.34 0.14 -13.92
C ALA A 153 -5.15 1.11 -14.16
N THR A 154 -5.19 2.28 -13.53
CA THR A 154 -4.07 3.25 -13.49
C THR A 154 -2.82 2.64 -12.86
N LYS A 155 -2.94 2.04 -11.67
CA LYS A 155 -1.84 1.36 -10.96
C LYS A 155 -1.26 0.22 -11.80
N ASP A 156 -2.12 -0.60 -12.39
CA ASP A 156 -1.70 -1.77 -13.17
C ASP A 156 -0.97 -1.35 -14.46
N LEU A 157 -1.41 -0.28 -15.13
CA LEU A 157 -0.64 0.30 -16.25
C LEU A 157 0.71 0.83 -15.76
N PHE A 158 0.75 1.62 -14.69
CA PHE A 158 1.98 2.19 -14.17
C PHE A 158 3.00 1.12 -13.75
N GLN A 159 2.55 0.04 -13.11
CA GLN A 159 3.40 -1.08 -12.72
C GLN A 159 4.03 -1.78 -13.94
N ILE A 160 3.27 -1.95 -15.03
CA ILE A 160 3.78 -2.53 -16.28
C ILE A 160 4.84 -1.61 -16.91
N VAL A 161 4.58 -0.29 -16.94
CA VAL A 161 5.52 0.70 -17.48
C VAL A 161 6.81 0.74 -16.65
N LEU A 162 6.69 0.76 -15.32
CA LEU A 162 7.82 0.71 -14.39
C LEU A 162 8.67 -0.55 -14.60
N ASN A 163 8.03 -1.72 -14.64
CA ASN A 163 8.72 -3.00 -14.88
C ASN A 163 9.47 -2.99 -16.21
N ALA A 164 8.86 -2.47 -17.29
CA ALA A 164 9.51 -2.36 -18.60
C ALA A 164 10.76 -1.45 -18.56
N HIS A 165 10.68 -0.30 -17.88
CA HIS A 165 11.81 0.63 -17.72
C HIS A 165 12.94 0.02 -16.88
N ILE A 166 12.62 -0.72 -15.81
CA ILE A 166 13.62 -1.44 -14.99
C ILE A 166 14.33 -2.51 -15.81
N ILE A 167 13.58 -3.29 -16.62
CA ILE A 167 14.16 -4.33 -17.49
C ILE A 167 15.08 -3.70 -18.55
N ALA A 168 14.66 -2.61 -19.20
CA ALA A 168 15.48 -1.90 -20.17
C ALA A 168 16.76 -1.31 -19.54
N ALA A 169 16.65 -0.72 -18.35
CA ALA A 169 17.79 -0.21 -17.59
C ALA A 169 18.78 -1.32 -17.20
N ALA A 170 18.26 -2.48 -16.75
CA ALA A 170 19.07 -3.65 -16.42
C ALA A 170 19.79 -4.20 -17.67
N GLN A 171 19.09 -4.35 -18.80
CA GLN A 171 19.67 -4.78 -20.07
C GLN A 171 20.80 -3.86 -20.54
N GLN A 172 20.62 -2.53 -20.46
CA GLN A 172 21.66 -1.58 -20.83
C GLN A 172 22.90 -1.70 -19.93
N ILE A 173 22.71 -1.89 -18.61
CA ILE A 173 23.82 -2.02 -17.66
C ILE A 173 24.58 -3.35 -17.87
N ILE A 174 23.87 -4.47 -18.08
CA ILE A 174 24.47 -5.77 -18.38
C ILE A 174 25.24 -5.74 -19.70
N GLY A 175 24.70 -5.05 -20.72
CA GLY A 175 25.41 -4.84 -21.99
C GLY A 175 26.62 -3.90 -21.92
N GLN A 176 26.74 -3.10 -20.85
CA GLN A 176 27.86 -2.18 -20.62
C GLN A 176 28.90 -2.71 -19.61
N ASN A 177 28.50 -3.57 -18.66
CA ASN A 177 29.35 -4.08 -17.59
C ASN A 177 29.11 -5.58 -17.36
N VAL A 178 30.17 -6.38 -17.48
CA VAL A 178 30.18 -7.81 -17.14
C VAL A 178 30.30 -7.97 -15.62
N THR A 179 29.23 -7.67 -14.89
CA THR A 179 29.13 -8.00 -13.45
C THR A 179 27.88 -8.85 -13.19
N ASP A 180 28.09 -10.12 -12.86
CA ASP A 180 27.04 -11.15 -12.87
C ASP A 180 26.11 -11.13 -11.63
N THR A 181 26.41 -10.29 -10.63
CA THR A 181 25.67 -10.28 -9.36
C THR A 181 24.46 -9.34 -9.41
N LEU A 182 23.26 -9.86 -9.15
CA LEU A 182 22.02 -9.06 -9.07
C LEU A 182 22.16 -7.78 -8.21
N ALA A 183 22.87 -7.88 -7.08
CA ALA A 183 23.12 -6.76 -6.18
C ALA A 183 24.02 -5.66 -6.74
N SER A 184 24.96 -5.95 -7.66
CA SER A 184 25.75 -4.89 -8.32
C SER A 184 24.90 -4.20 -9.38
N VAL A 185 24.16 -4.96 -10.20
CA VAL A 185 23.23 -4.42 -11.21
C VAL A 185 22.19 -3.50 -10.55
N ALA A 186 21.58 -3.92 -9.44
CA ALA A 186 20.62 -3.10 -8.70
C ALA A 186 21.21 -1.76 -8.22
N ARG A 187 22.43 -1.77 -7.64
CA ARG A 187 23.11 -0.52 -7.22
C ARG A 187 23.46 0.37 -8.40
N LEU A 188 23.88 -0.21 -9.54
CA LEU A 188 24.17 0.55 -10.76
C LEU A 188 22.90 1.18 -11.36
N ILE A 189 21.76 0.49 -11.31
CA ILE A 189 20.46 1.08 -11.70
C ILE A 189 20.12 2.26 -10.79
N VAL A 190 20.20 2.07 -9.47
CA VAL A 190 19.94 3.13 -8.49
C VAL A 190 20.80 4.37 -8.76
N ASN A 191 22.13 4.19 -8.84
CA ASN A 191 23.08 5.30 -9.00
C ASN A 191 22.97 6.00 -10.38
N LYS A 192 22.47 5.32 -11.42
CA LYS A 192 22.38 5.87 -12.78
C LYS A 192 21.01 6.50 -13.07
N TYR A 193 19.93 5.96 -12.52
CA TYR A 193 18.57 6.35 -12.90
C TYR A 193 17.77 7.06 -11.81
N ILE A 194 18.09 6.87 -10.52
CA ILE A 194 17.34 7.53 -9.45
C ILE A 194 17.93 8.93 -9.22
N ARG A 195 17.12 9.96 -9.45
CA ARG A 195 17.50 11.37 -9.32
C ARG A 195 16.57 12.04 -8.32
N PHE A 196 17.07 12.35 -7.12
CA PHE A 196 16.31 13.11 -6.11
C PHE A 196 16.49 14.63 -6.27
N ASP A 197 17.49 15.05 -7.04
CA ASP A 197 17.86 16.45 -7.21
C ASP A 197 17.18 17.05 -8.44
N ALA A 198 16.72 18.30 -8.35
CA ALA A 198 16.06 19.02 -9.44
C ALA A 198 17.03 19.52 -10.53
N SER A 199 18.32 19.16 -10.46
CA SER A 199 19.33 19.56 -11.44
C SER A 199 19.16 18.78 -12.75
N SER A 200 18.32 19.31 -13.65
CA SER A 200 18.34 18.93 -15.05
C SER A 200 19.67 19.32 -15.68
N ASN A 201 20.56 18.36 -15.92
CA ASN A 201 21.68 18.57 -16.82
C ASN A 201 21.11 18.84 -18.22
N GLU A 202 21.28 20.05 -18.74
CA GLU A 202 20.71 20.48 -20.03
C GLU A 202 21.21 19.65 -21.24
N ASN A 203 22.24 18.83 -21.04
CA ASN A 203 22.81 17.91 -22.03
C ASN A 203 22.22 16.47 -22.00
N ASP A 204 21.36 16.14 -21.04
CA ASP A 204 20.75 14.79 -20.99
C ASP A 204 19.56 14.67 -21.96
N ASP A 205 19.53 13.55 -22.69
CA ASP A 205 18.42 13.17 -23.58
C ASP A 205 17.07 13.21 -22.83
N MET A 206 16.07 13.87 -23.45
CA MET A 206 14.70 13.94 -22.92
C MET A 206 14.10 12.55 -22.65
N ILE A 207 14.44 11.54 -23.45
CA ILE A 207 14.01 10.15 -23.25
C ILE A 207 14.68 9.56 -22.00
N HIS A 208 15.98 9.82 -21.80
CA HIS A 208 16.70 9.38 -20.61
C HIS A 208 16.18 10.05 -19.34
N ASN A 209 15.93 11.36 -19.39
CA ASN A 209 15.34 12.13 -18.29
C ASN A 209 13.94 11.61 -17.91
N TYR A 210 13.08 11.33 -18.90
CA TYR A 210 11.77 10.71 -18.67
C TYR A 210 11.91 9.33 -18.02
N ALA A 211 12.82 8.48 -18.51
CA ALA A 211 13.07 7.15 -17.92
C ALA A 211 13.58 7.24 -16.46
N CYS A 212 14.44 8.21 -16.15
CA CYS A 212 14.88 8.51 -14.79
C CYS A 212 13.70 8.94 -13.89
N GLU A 213 12.81 9.81 -14.38
CA GLU A 213 11.65 10.27 -13.62
C GLU A 213 10.64 9.14 -13.37
N VAL A 214 10.37 8.28 -14.37
CA VAL A 214 9.55 7.06 -14.23
C VAL A 214 10.14 6.11 -13.18
N ILE A 215 11.45 5.82 -13.24
CA ILE A 215 12.09 4.90 -12.29
C ILE A 215 12.12 5.52 -10.89
N THR A 216 12.46 6.80 -10.75
CA THR A 216 12.50 7.48 -9.44
C THR A 216 11.13 7.46 -8.76
N LEU A 217 10.10 7.95 -9.45
CA LEU A 217 8.73 8.00 -8.91
C LEU A 217 8.15 6.58 -8.69
N GLY A 218 8.47 5.64 -9.58
CA GLY A 218 8.05 4.25 -9.46
C GLY A 218 8.69 3.50 -8.29
N MET A 219 9.96 3.77 -8.00
CA MET A 219 10.63 3.21 -6.81
C MET A 219 10.08 3.82 -5.52
N ILE A 220 9.75 5.12 -5.51
CA ILE A 220 9.05 5.74 -4.36
C ILE A 220 7.67 5.11 -4.14
N TRP A 221 6.90 4.89 -5.22
CA TRP A 221 5.61 4.20 -5.18
C TRP A 221 5.73 2.77 -4.65
N ALA A 222 6.66 1.97 -5.18
CA ALA A 222 6.88 0.60 -4.76
C ALA A 222 7.34 0.53 -3.29
N ASN A 223 8.26 1.42 -2.88
CA ASN A 223 8.74 1.53 -1.51
C ASN A 223 7.61 1.90 -0.53
N TYR A 224 6.69 2.78 -0.94
CA TYR A 224 5.52 3.17 -0.15
C TYR A 224 4.53 2.01 0.01
N TYR A 225 4.23 1.32 -1.09
CA TYR A 225 3.31 0.19 -1.11
C TYR A 225 3.82 -0.95 -0.22
N ASP A 226 5.10 -1.30 -0.35
CA ASP A 226 5.75 -2.34 0.44
C ASP A 226 5.84 -1.97 1.94
N ALA A 227 6.16 -0.72 2.27
CA ALA A 227 6.16 -0.22 3.65
C ALA A 227 4.79 -0.33 4.35
N ILE A 228 3.68 -0.21 3.61
CA ILE A 228 2.32 -0.47 4.12
C ILE A 228 2.15 -1.96 4.46
N HIS A 229 2.59 -2.86 3.58
CA HIS A 229 2.40 -4.31 3.76
C HIS A 229 3.25 -4.86 4.92
N GLU A 230 4.44 -4.31 5.12
CA GLU A 230 5.28 -4.59 6.30
C GLU A 230 4.76 -3.95 7.60
N GLY A 231 3.82 -3.00 7.52
CA GLY A 231 3.39 -2.18 8.67
C GLY A 231 4.47 -1.22 9.19
N ASN A 232 5.51 -0.92 8.39
CA ASN A 232 6.68 -0.15 8.80
C ASN A 232 6.40 1.36 8.80
N GLY A 233 5.75 1.83 9.87
CA GLY A 233 5.37 3.24 10.05
C GLY A 233 6.54 4.24 9.96
N HIS A 234 7.76 3.84 10.33
CA HIS A 234 8.93 4.72 10.20
C HIS A 234 9.29 4.96 8.73
N ARG A 235 9.33 3.89 7.94
CA ARG A 235 9.58 3.91 6.48
C ARG A 235 8.49 4.70 5.75
N ILE A 236 7.22 4.53 6.12
CA ILE A 236 6.09 5.35 5.62
C ILE A 236 6.33 6.84 5.88
N MET A 237 6.68 7.23 7.11
CA MET A 237 6.92 8.63 7.46
C MET A 237 8.14 9.24 6.76
N GLN A 238 9.19 8.47 6.49
CA GLN A 238 10.32 8.93 5.67
C GLN A 238 9.88 9.23 4.24
N ILE A 239 9.13 8.32 3.62
CA ILE A 239 8.63 8.48 2.25
C ILE A 239 7.70 9.70 2.14
N LEU A 240 6.78 9.88 3.09
CA LEU A 240 5.90 11.05 3.16
C LEU A 240 6.68 12.37 3.24
N LYS A 241 7.82 12.41 3.97
CA LYS A 241 8.69 13.60 4.00
C LYS A 241 9.33 13.90 2.65
N TYR A 242 9.78 12.89 1.90
CA TYR A 242 10.28 13.10 0.54
C TYR A 242 9.18 13.57 -0.41
N LEU A 243 7.97 13.00 -0.29
CA LEU A 243 6.83 13.41 -1.10
C LEU A 243 6.43 14.86 -0.86
N LEU A 244 6.48 15.36 0.39
CA LEU A 244 6.27 16.78 0.72
C LEU A 244 7.28 17.76 0.09
N VAL A 245 8.41 17.28 -0.45
CA VAL A 245 9.40 18.09 -1.18
C VAL A 245 9.22 17.97 -2.70
N ILE A 246 8.51 16.93 -3.15
CA ILE A 246 8.18 16.65 -4.56
C ILE A 246 6.85 17.31 -4.98
N PHE A 247 6.01 17.65 -3.98
CA PHE A 247 4.72 18.37 -4.09
C PHE A 247 4.90 19.90 -3.99
#